data_AF-A0A1F6IBZ1-F1
#
_entry.id   AF-A0A1F6IBZ1-F1
#
_cell.length_a   1.000
_cell.length_b   1.000
_cell.length_c   1.000
_cell.angle_alpha   90.00
_cell.angle_beta   90.00
_cell.angle_gamma   90.00
#
_symmetry.space_group_name_H-M   'P 1'
#
loop_
_entity.id
_entity.type
_entity.pdbx_description
1 polymer ?
#
loop_
_entity_poly.entity_id
_entity_poly.type
_entity_poly.pdbx_seq_one_letter_code
_entity_poly.pdbx_strand_id
1 'polypeptide(L)'
;MAHDEHHEHLVKEIAEQFEPVFTKSPHGIYIYLDDKHKTCNKKFAEMLGYKSVADWVANEYPVGDVSEADQEKVINAYGEASRNLKASKVFASIVRKDGKKIKVNIIMAPITYKGEVFVIHFISEEK
;
A
#
# COMPACT_ATOMS: atom_id res chain seq x y z
N MET A 1 10.37 12.14 17.24
CA MET A 1 9.32 13.16 17.40
C MET A 1 9.25 14.03 16.15
N ALA A 2 10.21 14.93 15.87
CA ALA A 2 10.15 15.80 14.68
C ALA A 2 10.09 15.08 13.31
N HIS A 3 10.76 13.94 13.15
CA HIS A 3 10.77 13.17 11.89
C HIS A 3 9.47 12.39 11.65
N ASP A 4 8.81 11.98 12.73
CA ASP A 4 7.56 11.20 12.72
C ASP A 4 6.40 12.10 12.30
N GLU A 5 6.29 13.28 12.94
CA GLU A 5 5.33 14.33 12.57
C GLU A 5 5.53 14.82 11.12
N HIS A 6 6.78 14.88 10.66
CA HIS A 6 7.08 15.25 9.27
C HIS A 6 6.53 14.23 8.29
N HIS A 7 6.80 12.94 8.49
CA HIS A 7 6.33 11.87 7.60
C HIS A 7 4.80 11.74 7.61
N GLU A 8 4.16 11.86 8.77
CA GLU A 8 2.70 11.87 8.88
C GLU A 8 2.09 13.01 8.04
N HIS A 9 2.68 14.20 8.13
CA HIS A 9 2.25 15.34 7.33
C HIS A 9 2.44 15.10 5.83
N LEU A 10 3.57 14.54 5.41
CA LEU A 10 3.83 14.22 4.00
C LEU A 10 2.83 13.20 3.45
N VAL A 11 2.55 12.12 4.20
CA VAL A 11 1.54 11.11 3.82
C VAL A 11 0.17 11.75 3.63
N LYS A 12 -0.21 12.65 4.53
CA LYS A 12 -1.49 13.36 4.45
C LYS A 12 -1.56 14.25 3.21
N GLU A 13 -0.56 15.10 2.98
CA GLU A 13 -0.52 16.00 1.83
C GLU A 13 -0.57 15.22 0.50
N ILE A 14 0.18 14.12 0.39
CA ILE A 14 0.16 13.32 -0.83
C ILE A 14 -1.16 12.58 -1.00
N ALA A 15 -1.77 12.09 0.08
CA ALA A 15 -3.09 11.48 0.02
C ALA A 15 -4.16 12.48 -0.45
N GLU A 16 -4.08 13.73 -0.02
CA GLU A 16 -4.96 14.82 -0.48
C GLU A 16 -4.75 15.11 -1.98
N GLN A 17 -3.50 15.14 -2.46
CA GLN A 17 -3.22 15.30 -3.89
C GLN A 17 -3.75 14.14 -4.74
N PHE A 18 -3.74 12.92 -4.19
CA PHE A 18 -4.25 11.72 -4.84
C PHE A 18 -5.71 11.41 -4.51
N GLU A 19 -6.44 12.32 -3.86
CA GLU A 19 -7.85 12.12 -3.46
C GLU A 19 -8.72 11.62 -4.63
N PRO A 20 -8.67 12.20 -5.85
CA PRO A 20 -9.54 11.74 -6.93
C PRO A 20 -9.24 10.31 -7.36
N VAL A 21 -7.97 9.89 -7.23
CA VAL A 21 -7.52 8.53 -7.52
C VAL A 21 -7.99 7.59 -6.41
N PHE A 22 -7.89 8.00 -5.15
CA PHE A 22 -8.34 7.21 -4.00
C PHE A 22 -9.86 6.96 -4.03
N THR A 23 -10.65 7.97 -4.39
CA THR A 23 -12.12 7.89 -4.30
C THR A 23 -12.79 7.29 -5.53
N LYS A 24 -12.25 7.52 -6.73
CA LYS A 24 -12.88 7.06 -7.98
C LYS A 24 -12.29 5.76 -8.53
N SER A 25 -11.12 5.32 -8.07
CA SER A 25 -10.47 4.12 -8.61
C SER A 25 -11.28 2.86 -8.32
N PRO A 26 -11.39 1.91 -9.27
CA PRO A 26 -11.96 0.60 -9.00
C PRO A 26 -11.02 -0.30 -8.18
N HIS A 27 -9.74 0.06 -8.06
CA HIS A 27 -8.70 -0.73 -7.41
C HIS A 27 -8.59 -0.43 -5.91
N GLY A 28 -8.08 -1.40 -5.15
CA GLY A 28 -7.55 -1.12 -3.83
C GLY A 28 -6.27 -0.30 -3.97
N ILE A 29 -6.16 0.82 -3.26
CA ILE A 29 -4.99 1.70 -3.33
C ILE A 29 -4.43 1.92 -1.94
N TYR A 30 -3.10 1.88 -1.82
CA TYR A 30 -2.41 2.43 -0.66
C TYR A 30 -1.13 3.16 -1.06
N ILE A 31 -0.78 4.17 -0.28
CA ILE A 31 0.49 4.89 -0.35
C ILE A 31 1.32 4.44 0.83
N TYR A 32 2.58 4.12 0.57
CA TYR A 32 3.51 3.61 1.56
C TYR A 32 4.82 4.39 1.50
N LEU A 33 5.25 4.89 2.66
CA LEU A 33 6.59 5.42 2.90
C LEU A 33 7.36 4.44 3.80
N ASP A 34 6.75 4.08 4.92
CA ASP A 34 7.27 3.12 5.89
C ASP A 34 6.12 2.45 6.66
N ASP A 35 6.46 1.53 7.56
CA ASP A 35 5.49 0.73 8.33
C ASP A 35 4.57 1.57 9.22
N LYS A 36 4.93 2.82 9.54
CA LYS A 36 4.08 3.74 10.33
C LYS A 36 3.37 4.76 9.45
N HIS A 37 4.05 5.24 8.42
CA HIS A 37 3.59 6.32 7.56
C HIS A 37 3.03 5.75 6.26
N LYS A 38 1.74 5.40 6.33
CA LYS A 38 0.99 4.80 5.22
C LYS A 38 -0.49 5.17 5.29
N THR A 39 -1.16 5.08 4.15
CA THR A 39 -2.61 5.30 4.07
C THR A 39 -3.20 4.53 2.92
N CYS A 40 -4.48 4.22 2.98
CA CYS A 40 -5.17 3.45 1.94
C CYS A 40 -6.55 4.03 1.64
N ASN A 41 -7.10 3.66 0.48
CA ASN A 41 -8.48 3.95 0.16
C ASN A 41 -9.42 2.94 0.83
N LYS A 42 -10.70 3.32 0.91
CA LYS A 42 -11.75 2.47 1.49
C LYS A 42 -11.84 1.09 0.81
N LYS A 43 -11.69 1.03 -0.51
CA LYS A 43 -11.75 -0.21 -1.29
C LYS A 43 -10.67 -1.22 -0.88
N PHE A 44 -9.46 -0.77 -0.60
CA PHE A 44 -8.37 -1.64 -0.16
C PHE A 44 -8.64 -2.21 1.24
N ALA A 45 -9.08 -1.37 2.18
CA ALA A 45 -9.45 -1.83 3.52
C ALA A 45 -10.59 -2.88 3.47
N GLU A 46 -11.62 -2.62 2.68
CA GLU A 46 -12.74 -3.55 2.47
C GLU A 46 -12.32 -4.86 1.78
N MET A 47 -11.44 -4.77 0.77
CA MET A 47 -10.89 -5.93 0.06
C MET A 47 -10.21 -6.90 1.04
N LEU A 48 -9.38 -6.39 1.95
CA LEU A 48 -8.69 -7.20 2.96
C LEU A 48 -9.58 -7.58 4.16
N GLY A 49 -10.76 -6.99 4.30
CA GLY A 49 -11.68 -7.25 5.41
C GLY A 49 -11.37 -6.50 6.70
N TYR A 50 -10.64 -5.38 6.61
CA TYR A 50 -10.51 -4.43 7.72
C TYR A 50 -11.82 -3.67 7.94
N LYS A 51 -12.11 -3.25 9.19
CA LYS A 51 -13.35 -2.52 9.49
C LYS A 51 -13.30 -1.08 9.01
N SER A 52 -12.11 -0.50 8.90
CA SER A 52 -11.87 0.87 8.45
C SER A 52 -10.47 1.05 7.87
N VAL A 53 -10.25 2.19 7.21
CA VAL A 53 -8.91 2.63 6.78
C VAL A 53 -7.97 2.76 7.98
N ALA A 54 -8.46 3.33 9.09
CA ALA A 54 -7.67 3.51 10.31
C ALA A 54 -7.16 2.18 10.90
N ASP A 55 -7.96 1.12 10.83
CA ASP A 55 -7.53 -0.20 11.31
C ASP A 55 -6.37 -0.77 10.49
N TRP A 56 -6.33 -0.52 9.18
CA TRP A 56 -5.19 -0.93 8.35
C TRP A 56 -3.97 -0.03 8.58
N VAL A 57 -4.18 1.28 8.72
CA VAL A 57 -3.08 2.23 9.02
C VAL A 57 -2.40 1.89 10.34
N ALA A 58 -3.16 1.45 11.34
CA ALA A 58 -2.64 1.00 12.64
C ALA A 58 -1.89 -0.34 12.60
N ASN A 59 -1.93 -1.10 11.50
CA ASN A 59 -1.18 -2.34 11.36
C ASN A 59 0.32 -2.06 11.17
N GLU A 60 1.15 -2.34 12.16
CA GLU A 60 2.61 -2.15 12.10
C GLU A 60 3.34 -3.17 11.20
N TYR A 61 2.64 -4.22 10.74
CA TYR A 61 3.21 -5.24 9.86
C TYR A 61 2.29 -5.53 8.66
N PRO A 62 2.15 -4.58 7.72
CA PRO A 62 1.22 -4.70 6.58
C PRO A 62 1.58 -5.85 5.61
N VAL A 63 2.86 -6.22 5.50
CA VAL A 63 3.28 -7.36 4.67
C VAL A 63 2.76 -8.70 5.21
N GLY A 64 2.34 -8.75 6.48
CA GLY A 64 1.68 -9.92 7.07
C GLY A 64 0.31 -10.26 6.45
N ASP A 65 -0.31 -9.32 5.73
CA ASP A 65 -1.51 -9.61 4.94
C ASP A 65 -1.19 -10.39 3.64
N VAL A 66 0.08 -10.45 3.23
CA VAL A 66 0.55 -11.29 2.13
C VAL A 66 0.86 -12.69 2.66
N SER A 67 0.48 -13.73 1.92
CA SER A 67 0.84 -15.11 2.29
C SER A 67 2.34 -15.27 2.39
N GLU A 68 2.83 -16.03 3.38
CA GLU A 68 4.26 -16.20 3.66
C GLU A 68 5.09 -16.53 2.41
N ALA A 69 4.58 -17.41 1.54
CA ALA A 69 5.24 -17.81 0.30
C ALA A 69 5.46 -16.67 -0.71
N ASP A 70 4.68 -15.59 -0.62
CA ASP A 70 4.74 -14.45 -1.53
C ASP A 70 5.35 -13.18 -0.88
N GLN A 71 5.62 -13.18 0.43
CA GLN A 71 6.11 -12.00 1.15
C GLN A 71 7.44 -11.49 0.59
N GLU A 72 8.44 -12.37 0.44
CA GLU A 72 9.76 -12.00 -0.07
C GLU A 72 9.66 -11.38 -1.47
N LYS A 73 8.79 -11.94 -2.32
CA LYS A 73 8.56 -11.44 -3.68
C LYS A 73 7.96 -10.04 -3.69
N VAL A 74 7.01 -9.75 -2.80
CA VAL A 74 6.41 -8.41 -2.65
C VAL A 74 7.42 -7.42 -2.10
N ILE A 75 8.22 -7.81 -1.10
CA ILE A 75 9.29 -6.98 -0.53
C ILE A 75 10.33 -6.63 -1.60
N ASN A 76 10.75 -7.60 -2.42
CA ASN A 76 11.70 -7.38 -3.50
C ASN A 76 11.13 -6.43 -4.56
N ALA A 77 9.87 -6.62 -4.98
CA ALA A 77 9.20 -5.72 -5.93
C ALA A 77 9.09 -4.28 -5.41
N TYR A 78 8.82 -4.10 -4.12
CA TYR A 78 8.83 -2.79 -3.45
C TYR A 78 10.23 -2.19 -3.42
N GLY A 79 11.24 -2.99 -3.05
CA GLY A 79 12.64 -2.58 -3.02
C GLY A 79 13.20 -2.19 -4.39
N GLU A 80 12.73 -2.82 -5.47
CA GLU A 80 13.04 -2.40 -6.84
C GLU A 80 12.37 -1.07 -7.19
N ALA A 81 11.08 -0.92 -6.85
CA ALA A 81 10.33 0.29 -7.14
C ALA A 81 10.89 1.52 -6.43
N SER A 82 11.09 1.43 -5.12
CA SER A 82 11.59 2.53 -4.29
C SER A 82 13.04 2.91 -4.63
N ARG A 83 13.96 1.94 -4.71
CA ARG A 83 15.40 2.25 -4.91
C ARG A 83 15.74 2.66 -6.32
N ASN A 84 15.10 2.05 -7.33
CA ASN A 84 15.44 2.31 -8.73
C ASN A 84 14.48 3.30 -9.40
N LEU A 85 13.48 3.82 -8.66
CA LEU A 85 12.43 4.69 -9.18
C LEU A 85 11.74 4.12 -10.44
N LYS A 86 11.58 2.79 -10.47
CA LYS A 86 11.03 2.06 -11.61
C LYS A 86 9.77 1.32 -11.20
N ALA A 87 8.66 1.58 -11.88
CA ALA A 87 7.42 0.85 -11.59
C ALA A 87 7.61 -0.66 -11.71
N SER A 88 7.05 -1.42 -10.76
CA SER A 88 7.09 -2.88 -10.73
C SER A 88 5.68 -3.46 -10.69
N LYS A 89 5.56 -4.73 -11.07
CA LYS A 89 4.30 -5.47 -11.05
C LYS A 89 4.56 -6.86 -10.48
N VAL A 90 3.73 -7.28 -9.53
CA VAL A 90 3.86 -8.57 -8.86
C VAL A 90 2.49 -9.21 -8.64
N PHE A 91 2.39 -10.51 -8.89
CA PHE A 91 1.22 -11.31 -8.54
C PHE A 91 1.43 -11.93 -7.17
N ALA A 92 0.48 -11.85 -6.26
CA ALA A 92 0.62 -12.42 -4.91
C ALA A 92 -0.70 -12.96 -4.39
N SER A 93 -0.63 -13.85 -3.41
CA SER A 93 -1.77 -14.29 -2.62
C SER A 93 -1.81 -13.47 -1.33
N ILE A 94 -2.96 -12.87 -1.03
CA ILE A 94 -3.19 -12.14 0.23
C ILE A 94 -4.19 -12.90 1.09
N VAL A 95 -3.97 -12.89 2.40
CA VAL A 95 -4.82 -13.49 3.42
C VAL A 95 -5.69 -12.39 4.01
N ARG A 96 -6.99 -12.44 3.72
CA ARG A 96 -7.97 -11.50 4.28
C ARG A 96 -8.16 -11.75 5.77
N LYS A 97 -8.74 -10.79 6.49
CA LYS A 97 -9.04 -10.92 7.93
C LYS A 97 -10.07 -12.01 8.28
N ASP A 98 -10.86 -12.45 7.30
CA ASP A 98 -11.75 -13.62 7.43
C ASP A 98 -11.02 -14.96 7.21
N GLY A 99 -9.70 -14.94 6.94
CA GLY A 99 -8.87 -16.11 6.66
C GLY A 99 -8.90 -16.57 5.21
N LYS A 100 -9.76 -16.01 4.35
CA LYS A 100 -9.82 -16.37 2.93
C LYS A 100 -8.59 -15.84 2.19
N LYS A 101 -8.02 -16.68 1.32
CA LYS A 101 -6.96 -16.28 0.40
C LYS A 101 -7.56 -15.77 -0.91
N ILE A 102 -7.07 -14.64 -1.40
CA ILE A 102 -7.38 -14.13 -2.75
C ILE A 102 -6.09 -13.87 -3.51
N LYS A 103 -6.12 -14.09 -4.83
CA LYS A 103 -5.01 -13.78 -5.72
C LYS A 103 -5.16 -12.36 -6.22
N VAL A 104 -4.06 -11.61 -6.17
CA VAL A 104 -4.06 -10.21 -6.59
C VAL A 104 -2.89 -9.91 -7.50
N ASN A 105 -3.11 -8.95 -8.38
CA ASN A 105 -2.06 -8.24 -9.07
C ASN A 105 -1.80 -6.89 -8.37
N ILE A 106 -0.53 -6.61 -8.08
CA ILE A 106 -0.07 -5.39 -7.42
C ILE A 106 0.83 -4.63 -8.40
N ILE A 107 0.44 -3.41 -8.74
CA ILE A 107 1.30 -2.45 -9.46
C ILE A 107 1.86 -1.49 -8.43
N MET A 108 3.18 -1.31 -8.42
CA MET A 108 3.91 -0.43 -7.52
C MET A 108 4.52 0.70 -8.33
N ALA A 109 4.03 1.92 -8.13
CA ALA A 109 4.52 3.11 -8.80
C ALA A 109 5.25 4.02 -7.80
N PRO A 110 6.58 4.18 -7.92
CA PRO A 110 7.30 5.12 -7.08
C PRO A 110 6.96 6.56 -7.48
N ILE A 111 6.82 7.42 -6.48
CA ILE A 111 6.60 8.86 -6.63
C ILE A 111 7.57 9.58 -5.69
N THR A 112 8.05 10.76 -6.10
CA THR A 112 8.90 11.59 -5.25
C THR A 112 8.10 12.81 -4.82
N TYR A 113 8.08 13.09 -3.53
CA TYR A 113 7.39 14.24 -2.96
C TYR A 113 8.22 14.86 -1.84
N LYS A 114 8.56 16.15 -2.00
CA LYS A 114 9.39 16.92 -1.05
C LYS A 114 10.71 16.23 -0.64
N GLY A 115 11.30 15.45 -1.54
CA GLY A 115 12.57 14.75 -1.32
C GLY A 115 12.42 13.30 -0.84
N GLU A 116 11.22 12.88 -0.44
CA GLU A 116 10.93 11.51 -0.03
C GLU A 116 10.38 10.67 -1.18
N VAL A 117 10.70 9.37 -1.17
CA VAL A 117 10.20 8.40 -2.15
C VAL A 117 9.05 7.61 -1.52
N PHE A 118 7.85 7.81 -2.04
CA PHE A 118 6.68 7.00 -1.71
C PHE A 118 6.47 5.96 -2.81
N VAL A 119 5.75 4.90 -2.48
CA VAL A 119 5.24 3.95 -3.48
C VAL A 119 3.73 3.89 -3.38
N ILE A 120 3.05 4.21 -4.48
CA ILE A 120 1.61 3.97 -4.63
C ILE A 120 1.41 2.56 -5.15
N HIS A 121 0.55 1.83 -4.46
CA HIS A 121 0.18 0.48 -4.80
C HIS A 121 -1.23 0.46 -5.36
N PHE A 122 -1.41 -0.19 -6.51
CA PHE A 122 -2.71 -0.46 -7.10
C PHE A 122 -2.95 -1.96 -7.11
N ILE A 123 -4.01 -2.39 -6.44
CA ILE A 123 -4.32 -3.79 -6.19
C ILE A 123 -5.62 -4.15 -6.86
N SER A 124 -5.57 -5.23 -7.64
CA SER A 124 -6.72 -5.82 -8.31
C SER A 124 -6.79 -7.29 -7.98
N GLU A 125 -7.97 -7.78 -7.62
CA GLU A 125 -8.22 -9.22 -7.55
C GLU A 125 -8.15 -9.82 -8.96
N GLU A 126 -7.43 -10.93 -9.08
CA GLU A 126 -7.38 -11.71 -10.29
C GLU A 126 -8.64 -12.60 -10.34
N LYS A 127 -9.42 -12.46 -11.42
CA LYS A 127 -10.67 -13.22 -11.63
C LYS A 127 -10.41 -14.53 -12.34
#